data_AF-A0A6P0YFD2-F1
#
_entry.id   AF-A0A6P0YFD2-F1
#
_cell.length_a   1.000
_cell.length_b   1.000
_cell.length_c   1.000
_cell.angle_alpha   90.00
_cell.angle_beta   90.00
_cell.angle_gamma   90.00
#
_symmetry.space_group_name_H-M   'P 1'
#
loop_
_entity.id
_entity.type
_entity.pdbx_description
1 polymer ?
#
loop_
_entity_poly.entity_id
_entity_poly.type
_entity_poly.pdbx_seq_one_letter_code
_entity_poly.pdbx_strand_id
1 'polypeptide(L)' 'MSNYSEPVIYQLKVVLLGISPMIWRRLLVKSDSTIEDLHYILQIAMGWEDIHLHYFTIH' A
#
# COMPACT_ATOMS: atom_id res chain seq x y z
N MET A 1 23.44 -11.35 -19.81
CA MET A 1 21.99 -11.56 -19.65
C MET A 1 21.68 -11.33 -18.19
N SER A 2 20.97 -10.26 -17.86
CA SER A 2 20.72 -9.82 -16.48
C SER A 2 19.74 -10.75 -15.78
N ASN A 3 20.10 -11.24 -14.59
CA ASN A 3 19.25 -12.03 -13.70
C ASN A 3 18.15 -11.13 -13.08
N TYR A 4 17.15 -10.72 -13.86
CA TYR A 4 15.95 -10.13 -13.27
C TYR A 4 14.98 -11.26 -12.95
N SER A 5 14.77 -11.53 -11.67
CA SER A 5 13.63 -12.33 -11.22
C SER A 5 12.35 -11.53 -11.43
N GLU A 6 11.32 -12.15 -12.00
CA GLU A 6 10.00 -11.54 -12.13
C GLU A 6 9.50 -11.01 -10.76
N PRO A 7 8.91 -9.81 -10.70
CA PRO A 7 8.39 -9.26 -9.46
C PRO A 7 7.34 -10.19 -8.84
N VAL A 8 7.48 -10.49 -7.56
CA VAL A 8 6.47 -11.25 -6.81
C VAL A 8 5.33 -10.33 -6.37
N ILE A 9 4.17 -10.91 -6.06
CA ILE A 9 3.03 -10.14 -5.56
C ILE A 9 2.91 -10.31 -4.05
N TYR A 10 3.04 -9.20 -3.33
CA TYR A 10 2.71 -9.12 -1.92
C TYR A 10 1.21 -8.95 -1.74
N GLN A 11 0.64 -9.70 -0.80
CA GLN A 11 -0.74 -9.51 -0.35
C GLN A 11 -0.74 -8.78 0.99
N LEU A 12 -1.13 -7.51 0.97
CA LEU A 12 -1.15 -6.65 2.15
C LEU A 12 -2.56 -6.51 2.69
N LYS A 13 -2.71 -6.63 4.02
CA LYS A 13 -3.95 -6.24 4.71
C LYS A 13 -3.76 -4.84 5.28
N VAL A 14 -4.61 -3.92 4.87
CA VAL A 14 -4.62 -2.53 5.33
C VAL A 14 -5.83 -2.31 6.20
N VAL A 15 -5.65 -1.71 7.37
CA VAL A 15 -6.70 -1.45 8.36
C VAL A 15 -6.64 0.00 8.79
N LEU A 16 -7.79 0.66 8.85
CA LEU A 16 -7.91 2.00 9.42
C LEU A 16 -8.15 1.88 10.93
N LEU A 17 -7.17 2.35 11.71
CA LEU A 17 -7.19 2.23 13.17
C LEU A 17 -8.21 3.19 13.79
N GLY A 18 -8.76 2.81 14.95
CA GLY A 18 -9.63 3.67 15.76
C GLY A 18 -11.10 3.77 15.30
N ILE A 19 -11.51 3.00 14.28
CA ILE A 19 -12.88 3.04 13.74
C ILE A 19 -13.62 1.72 14.00
N SER A 20 -14.90 1.83 14.37
CA SER A 20 -15.84 0.71 14.47
C SER A 20 -17.11 0.99 13.66
N PRO A 21 -17.59 0.07 12.81
CA PRO A 21 -16.97 -1.23 12.49
C PRO A 21 -15.64 -1.06 11.73
N MET A 22 -14.75 -2.05 11.83
CA MET A 22 -13.41 -2.00 11.23
C MET A 22 -13.46 -1.77 9.72
N ILE A 23 -12.81 -0.71 9.25
CA ILE A 23 -12.59 -0.45 7.83
C ILE A 23 -11.25 -1.07 7.42
N TRP A 24 -11.27 -1.96 6.42
CA TRP A 24 -10.08 -2.63 5.92
C TRP A 24 -10.15 -2.90 4.41
N ARG A 25 -8.98 -3.14 3.81
CA ARG A 25 -8.79 -3.54 2.39
C ARG A 25 -7.71 -4.61 2.30
N ARG A 26 -7.80 -5.47 1.27
CA ARG A 26 -6.73 -6.41 0.89
C ARG A 26 -6.17 -5.97 -0.45
N LEU A 27 -4.87 -5.72 -0.51
CA LEU A 27 -4.18 -5.18 -1.68
C LEU A 27 -3.19 -6.20 -2.23
N LEU A 28 -3.06 -6.23 -3.55
CA LEU A 28 -2.00 -6.95 -4.25
C LEU A 28 -1.01 -5.92 -4.77
N VAL A 29 0.23 -5.99 -4.30
CA VAL A 29 1.29 -5.01 -4.59
C VAL A 29 2.49 -5.75 -5.17
N LYS A 30 3.05 -5.25 -6.27
CA LYS A 30 4.24 -5.88 -6.86
C LYS A 30 5.46 -5.61 -5.99
N SER A 31 6.41 -6.53 -5.95
CA SER A 31 7.61 -6.39 -5.13
C SER A 31 8.58 -5.32 -5.61
N ASP A 32 8.41 -4.84 -6.84
CA ASP A 32 9.15 -3.74 -7.43
C ASP A 32 8.43 -2.39 -7.29
N SER A 33 7.29 -2.33 -6.60
CA SER A 33 6.63 -1.07 -6.26
C SER A 33 7.45 -0.30 -5.22
N THR A 34 7.54 1.02 -5.41
CA THR A 34 8.15 1.93 -4.44
C THR A 34 7.21 2.21 -3.26
N ILE A 35 7.72 2.87 -2.22
CA ILE A 35 6.88 3.33 -1.10
C ILE A 35 5.91 4.44 -1.54
N GLU A 36 6.29 5.25 -2.54
CA GLU A 36 5.41 6.24 -3.16
C GLU A 36 4.27 5.57 -3.94
N ASP A 37 4.55 4.49 -4.66
CA ASP A 37 3.49 3.69 -5.30
C ASP A 37 2.52 3.13 -4.25
N LEU A 38 3.04 2.63 -3.13
CA LEU A 38 2.21 2.14 -2.03
C LEU A 38 1.33 3.26 -1.45
N HIS A 39 1.84 4.48 -1.30
CA HIS A 39 1.04 5.64 -0.90
C HIS A 39 -0.14 5.87 -1.86
N TYR A 40 0.10 5.94 -3.17
CA TYR A 40 -0.98 6.17 -4.12
C TYR A 40 -1.99 5.03 -4.17
N ILE A 41 -1.54 3.78 -4.04
CA ILE A 41 -2.45 2.61 -3.92
C ILE A 41 -3.35 2.77 -2.69
N LEU A 42 -2.80 3.21 -1.56
CA LEU A 42 -3.56 3.44 -0.33
C LEU A 42 -4.57 4.59 -0.49
N GLN A 43 -4.17 5.71 -1.08
CA GLN A 43 -5.05 6.85 -1.37
C GLN A 43 -6.29 6.39 -2.15
N ILE A 44 -6.06 5.69 -3.26
CA ILE A 44 -7.14 5.20 -4.13
C ILE A 44 -8.01 4.17 -3.39
N ALA A 45 -7.43 3.18 -2.72
CA ALA A 45 -8.17 2.09 -2.08
C ALA A 45 -9.05 2.55 -0.91
N MET A 46 -8.67 3.66 -0.27
CA MET A 46 -9.41 4.29 0.82
C MET A 46 -10.34 5.42 0.36
N GLY A 47 -10.23 5.86 -0.90
CA GLY A 47 -10.99 6.99 -1.42
C GLY A 47 -10.53 8.33 -0.85
N TRP A 48 -9.23 8.46 -0.58
CA TRP A 48 -8.59 9.69 -0.14
C TRP A 48 -8.05 10.50 -1.31
N GLU A 49 -7.82 11.79 -1.08
CA GLU A 49 -7.52 12.79 -2.12
C GLU A 49 -6.10 13.36 -2.06
N ASP A 50 -5.19 12.74 -1.29
CA ASP A 50 -3.80 13.17 -1.15
C ASP A 50 -3.59 14.64 -0.71
N ILE A 51 -4.50 15.15 0.12
CA ILE A 51 -4.51 16.56 0.55
C ILE A 51 -3.67 16.85 1.81
N HIS A 52 -3.07 15.82 2.41
CA HIS A 52 -2.30 15.92 3.65
C HIS A 52 -0.95 15.22 3.52
N LEU A 53 0.06 15.73 4.24
CA LEU A 53 1.36 15.09 4.32
C LEU A 53 1.24 13.69 4.94
N HIS A 54 2.06 12.77 4.43
CA HIS A 54 2.11 11.39 4.86
C HIS A 54 3.56 10.96 5.12
N TYR A 55 3.74 9.89 5.90
CA TYR A 55 5.02 9.23 6.08
C TYR A 55 4.80 7.74 6.42
N PHE A 56 5.82 6.92 6.19
CA PHE A 56 5.82 5.51 6.56
C PHE A 56 6.89 5.25 7.62
N THR A 57 6.55 4.41 8.59
CA THR A 57 7.52 3.83 9.55
C THR A 57 7.62 2.35 9.26
N ILE A 58 8.85 1.87 9.07
CA ILE A 58 9.15 0.46 8.76
C ILE A 58 10.12 -0.05 9.82
N HIS A 59 9.83 -1.22 10.39
CA HIS A 59 10.61 -1.87 11.45
C HIS A 59 11.27 -3.14 10.95
#